data_AF-A0A967HQI5-F1
#
_entry.id   AF-A0A967HQI5-F1
#
_cell.length_a   1.000
_cell.length_b   1.000
_cell.length_c   1.000
_cell.angle_alpha   90.00
_cell.angle_beta   90.00
_cell.angle_gamma   90.00
#
_symmetry.space_group_name_H-M   'P 1'
#
loop_
_entity.id
_entity.type
_entity.pdbx_description
1 polymer ?
#
loop_
_entity_poly.entity_id
_entity_poly.type
_entity_poly.pdbx_seq_one_letter_code
_entity_poly.pdbx_strand_id
1 'polypeptide(L)' 'IAGPSVFVCDECVELCNDIIREEVQEQGGSVTGSKLPTPHEIREKLDEYVIGQERAKKVLAVAVYNHY' A
#
# COMPACT_ATOMS: atom_id res chain seq x y z
N ILE A 1 -13.15 -12.40 27.31
CA ILE A 1 -14.57 -12.13 26.92
C ILE A 1 -15.33 -13.45 26.93
N ALA A 2 -16.46 -13.57 27.66
CA ALA A 2 -17.18 -14.85 27.84
C ALA A 2 -18.64 -14.78 27.36
N GLY A 3 -19.05 -15.74 26.53
CA GLY A 3 -20.43 -15.97 26.12
C GLY A 3 -20.95 -17.32 26.66
N PRO A 4 -22.27 -17.62 26.54
CA PRO A 4 -22.97 -18.67 27.30
C PRO A 4 -22.49 -20.12 27.10
N SER A 5 -21.60 -20.36 26.14
CA SER A 5 -21.06 -21.68 25.81
C SER A 5 -19.64 -21.62 25.25
N VAL A 6 -18.97 -20.47 25.33
CA VAL A 6 -17.61 -20.27 24.80
C VAL A 6 -16.83 -19.34 25.74
N PHE A 7 -15.68 -19.82 26.19
CA PHE A 7 -14.74 -19.07 27.00
C PHE A 7 -13.45 -18.85 26.21
N VAL A 8 -13.10 -17.59 25.96
CA VAL A 8 -11.80 -17.19 25.42
C VAL A 8 -10.96 -16.65 26.57
N CYS A 9 -9.78 -17.22 26.75
CA CYS A 9 -8.80 -16.79 27.74
C CYS A 9 -8.12 -15.48 27.31
N ASP A 10 -7.70 -14.63 28.24
CA ASP A 10 -7.06 -13.36 27.88
C ASP A 10 -5.71 -13.58 27.18
N GLU A 11 -4.95 -14.60 27.59
CA GLU A 11 -3.73 -15.05 26.89
C GLU A 11 -4.01 -15.45 25.43
N CYS A 12 -5.16 -16.07 25.16
CA CYS A 12 -5.58 -16.49 23.83
C CYS A 12 -5.84 -15.25 22.93
N VAL A 13 -6.35 -14.16 23.52
CA VAL A 13 -6.57 -12.89 22.81
C VAL A 13 -5.24 -12.22 22.49
N GLU A 14 -4.29 -12.26 23.41
CA GLU A 14 -2.94 -11.73 23.20
C GLU A 14 -2.20 -12.52 22.11
N LEU A 15 -2.21 -13.86 22.21
CA LEU A 15 -1.61 -14.74 21.20
C LEU A 15 -2.24 -14.56 19.82
N CYS A 16 -3.58 -14.47 19.74
CA CYS A 16 -4.25 -14.18 18.47
C CYS A 16 -3.87 -12.79 17.92
N ASN A 17 -3.74 -11.77 18.78
CA ASN A 17 -3.29 -10.45 18.35
C ASN A 17 -1.85 -10.47 17.82
N ASP A 18 -0.97 -11.24 18.44
CA ASP A 18 0.42 -11.36 18.00
C ASP A 18 0.53 -12.11 16.67
N ILE A 19 -0.22 -13.20 16.49
CA ILE A 19 -0.31 -13.92 15.21
C ILE A 19 -0.83 -12.99 14.09
N ILE A 20 -1.88 -12.21 14.35
CA ILE A 20 -2.42 -11.25 13.37
C ILE A 20 -1.40 -10.17 13.04
N ARG A 21 -0.66 -9.67 14.04
CA ARG A 21 0.39 -8.66 13.82
C ARG A 21 1.55 -9.21 13.00
N GLU A 22 1.97 -10.43 13.30
CA GLU A 22 3.03 -11.12 12.56
C GLU A 22 2.60 -11.37 11.12
N GLU A 23 1.38 -11.87 10.88
CA GLU A 23 0.83 -12.02 9.52
C GLU A 23 0.73 -10.68 8.79
N VAL A 24 0.30 -9.60 9.44
CA VAL A 24 0.26 -8.24 8.85
C VAL A 24 1.67 -7.72 8.56
N GLN A 25 2.68 -8.11 9.34
CA GLN A 25 4.07 -7.69 9.17
C GLN A 25 4.79 -8.53 8.10
N GLU A 26 4.45 -9.81 7.98
CA GLU A 26 4.90 -10.73 6.91
C GLU A 26 4.23 -10.40 5.56
N GLN A 27 2.92 -10.10 5.57
CA GLN A 27 2.22 -9.45 4.44
C GLN A 27 2.64 -7.99 4.25
N GLY A 28 3.31 -7.41 5.26
CA GLY A 28 3.93 -6.10 5.29
C GLY A 28 5.17 -5.98 4.39
N GLY A 29 5.59 -7.08 3.75
CA GLY A 29 6.30 -7.04 2.48
C GLY A 29 5.41 -6.51 1.34
N SER A 30 5.11 -5.21 1.36
CA SER A 30 4.54 -4.35 0.29
C SER A 30 3.22 -3.61 0.55
N VAL A 31 2.66 -3.62 1.77
CA VAL A 31 1.47 -2.79 2.10
C VAL A 31 1.83 -1.64 3.05
N THR A 32 2.96 -0.95 2.79
CA THR A 32 3.01 0.48 3.08
C THR A 32 2.15 1.14 2.01
N GLY A 33 0.94 1.57 2.41
CA GLY A 33 -0.17 1.95 1.51
C GLY A 33 0.30 2.57 0.20
N SER A 34 -0.11 1.98 -0.93
CA SER A 34 0.32 2.28 -2.30
C SER A 34 0.78 3.73 -2.45
N LYS A 35 2.06 3.97 -2.22
CA LYS A 35 2.61 5.31 -2.29
C LYS A 35 2.59 5.65 -3.76
N LEU A 36 1.69 6.54 -4.14
CA LEU A 36 1.54 6.91 -5.54
C LEU A 36 2.90 7.44 -6.04
N PRO A 37 3.43 6.93 -7.16
CA PRO A 37 4.69 7.42 -7.70
C PRO A 37 4.58 8.92 -7.95
N THR A 38 5.61 9.67 -7.58
CA THR A 38 5.66 11.11 -7.80
C THR A 38 5.55 11.45 -9.29
N PRO A 39 5.14 12.67 -9.66
CA PRO A 39 5.11 13.09 -11.06
C PRO A 39 6.45 12.92 -11.78
N HIS A 40 7.57 12.98 -11.05
CA HIS A 40 8.89 12.76 -11.63
C HIS A 40 9.09 11.29 -12.03
N GLU A 41 8.75 10.35 -11.15
CA GLU A 41 8.84 8.90 -11.40
C GLU A 41 7.88 8.46 -12.52
N ILE A 42 6.67 9.03 -12.56
CA ILE A 42 5.71 8.78 -13.65
C ILE A 42 6.28 9.25 -15.00
N ARG A 43 6.92 10.43 -15.04
CA ARG A 43 7.55 10.94 -16.25
C ARG A 43 8.70 10.05 -16.72
N GLU A 44 9.56 9.63 -15.80
CA GLU A 44 10.70 8.77 -16.11
C GLU A 44 10.25 7.43 -16.71
N LYS A 45 9.20 6.83 -16.15
CA LYS A 45 8.51 5.67 -16.73
C LYS A 45 8.00 5.93 -18.14
N LEU A 46 7.45 7.12 -18.41
CA LEU A 46 6.99 7.50 -19.75
C LEU A 46 8.15 7.69 -20.73
N ASP A 47 9.35 8.04 -20.26
CA ASP A 47 10.55 8.20 -21.11
C ASP A 47 11.04 6.86 -21.67
N GLU A 48 10.79 5.74 -20.99
CA GLU A 48 11.13 4.39 -21.47
C GLU A 48 10.33 3.99 -22.73
N TYR A 49 9.12 4.52 -22.91
CA TYR A 49 8.19 4.11 -23.97
C TYR A 49 7.85 5.21 -24.98
N VAL A 50 7.96 6.48 -24.59
CA VAL A 50 7.62 7.64 -25.41
C VAL A 50 8.87 8.48 -25.60
N ILE A 51 9.31 8.67 -26.84
CA ILE A 51 10.49 9.48 -27.14
C ILE A 51 10.07 10.91 -27.49
N GLY A 52 10.68 11.90 -26.82
CA GLY A 52 10.32 13.33 -26.96
C GLY A 52 9.02 13.71 -26.25
N GLN A 53 8.30 14.71 -26.76
CA GLN A 53 7.00 15.17 -26.21
C GLN A 53 7.05 15.58 -24.72
N GLU A 54 8.11 16.30 -24.32
CA GLU A 54 8.34 16.75 -22.94
C GLU A 54 7.14 17.42 -22.28
N ARG A 55 6.43 18.27 -23.03
CA ARG A 55 5.25 18.98 -22.54
C ARG A 55 4.11 18.00 -22.21
N ALA A 56 3.88 17.00 -23.06
CA ALA A 56 2.80 16.04 -22.87
C ALA A 56 3.07 15.13 -21.67
N LYS A 57 4.30 14.62 -21.54
CA LYS A 57 4.70 13.77 -20.40
C LYS A 57 4.57 14.49 -19.07
N LYS A 58 4.95 15.77 -19.01
CA LYS A 58 4.80 16.59 -17.80
C LYS A 58 3.32 16.79 -17.43
N VAL A 59 2.46 17.07 -18.41
CA VAL A 59 1.02 17.25 -18.18
C VAL A 59 0.38 15.96 -17.68
N LEU A 60 0.69 14.83 -18.33
CA LEU A 60 0.15 13.52 -17.95
C LEU A 60 0.62 13.08 -16.56
N ALA A 61 1.90 13.25 -16.25
CA ALA A 61 2.44 12.87 -14.95
C ALA A 61 1.78 13.64 -13.79
N VAL A 62 1.56 14.95 -13.95
CA VAL A 62 0.87 15.76 -12.94
C VAL A 62 -0.63 15.42 -12.88
N ALA A 63 -1.27 15.21 -14.03
CA ALA A 63 -2.69 14.88 -14.09
C ALA A 63 -3.00 13.54 -13.42
N VAL A 64 -2.18 12.51 -13.67
CA VAL A 64 -2.33 11.18 -13.06
C VAL A 64 -2.07 11.24 -11.56
N TYR A 65 -1.01 11.94 -11.14
CA TYR A 65 -0.70 12.09 -9.71
C TYR A 65 -1.80 12.82 -8.93
N ASN A 66 -2.42 13.83 -9.54
CA ASN A 66 -3.50 14.59 -8.90
C ASN A 66 -4.88 13.91 -9.00
N HIS A 67 -5.03 12.90 -9.85
CA HIS A 67 -6.30 12.19 -10.02
C HIS A 67 -6.58 11.19 -8.90
N TYR A 68 -5.52 10.53 -8.42
CA TYR A 68 -5.54 9.59 -7.30
C TYR A 68 -5.28 10.31 -5.97
#